data_AF-A0A2M6X001-F1
#
_entry.id   AF-A0A2M6X001-F1
#
_cell.length_a   1.000
_cell.length_b   1.000
_cell.length_c   1.000
_cell.angle_alpha   90.00
_cell.angle_beta   90.00
_cell.angle_gamma   90.00
#
_symmetry.space_group_name_H-M   'P 1'
#
loop_
_entity.id
_entity.type
_entity.pdbx_description
1 polymer ?
#
loop_
_entity_poly.entity_id
_entity_poly.type
_entity_poly.pdbx_seq_one_letter_code
_entity_poly.pdbx_strand_id
1 'polypeptide(L)'
;MPGNVRYVAILNVPRPDGLRRIRVETPAEPDFTSVPDSELVPSFNSFLRDRTRKVIGSQPVEEQHGIVTNRSRVGYGTVDLIGVAFDSSDRVVGISQTFIGELLVAEPREFTLQWPEPAVATERVIVIPTTNIFNRANIIGPRGDPSRLRE
;
A
#
# COMPACT_ATOMS: atom_id res chain seq x y z
N MET A 1 0.63 28.48 -0.08
CA MET A 1 1.33 27.92 1.10
C MET A 1 1.91 26.58 0.68
N PRO A 2 3.24 26.36 0.71
CA PRO A 2 3.80 25.07 0.36
C PRO A 2 3.56 24.12 1.54
N GLY A 3 2.66 23.16 1.36
CA GLY A 3 2.45 22.08 2.33
C GLY A 3 3.73 21.25 2.43
N ASN A 4 4.21 21.02 3.65
CA ASN A 4 5.36 20.15 3.90
C ASN A 4 5.05 18.75 3.37
N VAL A 5 5.63 18.38 2.23
CA VAL A 5 5.59 17.03 1.69
C VAL A 5 6.48 16.15 2.58
N ARG A 6 5.87 15.22 3.31
CA ARG A 6 6.60 14.20 4.09
C ARG A 6 6.75 12.96 3.23
N TYR A 7 7.97 12.64 2.84
CA TYR A 7 8.29 11.42 2.11
C TYR A 7 8.49 10.27 3.10
N VAL A 8 7.81 9.15 2.87
CA VAL A 8 8.04 7.90 3.60
C VAL A 8 8.70 6.93 2.62
N ALA A 9 9.93 6.53 2.92
CA ALA A 9 10.63 5.48 2.18
C ALA A 9 10.56 4.19 2.99
N ILE A 10 10.11 3.10 2.34
CA ILE A 10 10.04 1.77 2.96
C ILE A 10 11.06 0.90 2.25
N LEU A 11 12.03 0.41 3.02
CA LEU A 11 13.09 -0.47 2.55
C LEU A 11 12.77 -1.88 3.03
N ASN A 12 12.32 -2.74 2.10
CA ASN A 12 12.13 -4.15 2.36
C ASN A 12 13.45 -4.91 2.17
N VAL A 13 14.36 -4.78 3.12
CA VAL A 13 15.63 -5.50 3.14
C VAL A 13 15.72 -6.35 4.42
N PRO A 14 16.25 -7.59 4.36
CA PRO A 14 16.50 -8.37 5.56
C PRO A 14 17.38 -7.56 6.51
N ARG A 15 16.90 -7.30 7.74
CA ARG A 15 17.68 -6.57 8.74
C ARG A 15 18.72 -7.53 9.33
N PRO A 16 20.03 -7.29 9.15
CA PRO A 16 21.05 -8.04 9.88
C PRO A 16 20.93 -7.73 11.38
N ASP A 17 21.15 -8.72 12.24
CA ASP A 17 21.18 -8.51 13.68
C ASP A 17 22.19 -7.40 14.07
N GLY A 18 21.80 -6.54 15.00
CA GLY A 18 22.67 -5.48 15.53
C GLY A 18 22.69 -4.15 14.77
N LEU A 19 21.85 -3.98 13.73
CA LEU A 19 21.81 -2.74 12.95
C LEU A 19 21.18 -1.58 13.76
N ARG A 20 22.01 -0.64 14.23
CA ARG A 20 21.58 0.50 15.07
C ARG A 20 21.22 1.77 14.30
N ARG A 21 21.71 1.92 13.06
CA ARG A 21 21.50 3.13 12.25
C ARG A 21 21.53 2.78 10.75
N ILE A 22 20.65 3.42 9.99
CA ILE A 22 20.64 3.39 8.52
C ILE A 22 21.01 4.79 8.05
N ARG A 23 21.97 4.88 7.13
CA ARG A 23 22.23 6.11 6.37
C ARG A 23 21.54 5.96 5.02
N VAL A 24 20.57 6.82 4.75
CA VAL A 24 19.95 6.94 3.43
C VAL A 24 20.65 8.10 2.74
N GLU A 25 21.33 7.82 1.64
CA GLU A 25 21.93 8.83 0.79
C GLU A 25 21.00 9.06 -0.40
N THR A 26 20.48 10.28 -0.53
CA THR A 26 19.72 10.69 -1.71
C THR A 26 20.72 11.06 -2.80
N PRO A 27 20.55 10.59 -4.05
CA PRO A 27 21.43 11.00 -5.14
C PRO A 27 21.39 12.53 -5.30
N ALA A 28 22.56 13.13 -5.56
CA ALA A 28 22.68 14.58 -5.74
C ALA A 28 21.86 15.09 -6.93
N GLU A 29 21.70 14.25 -7.95
CA GLU A 29 20.95 14.51 -9.18
C GLU A 29 20.11 13.27 -9.51
N PRO A 30 18.86 13.17 -9.02
CA PRO A 30 17.95 12.10 -9.43
C PRO A 30 17.60 12.26 -10.92
N ASP A 31 17.77 11.18 -11.68
CA ASP A 31 17.30 11.09 -13.06
C ASP A 31 15.78 10.87 -13.08
N PHE A 32 15.05 11.88 -13.56
CA PHE A 32 13.60 11.81 -13.68
C PHE A 32 13.23 11.58 -15.15
N THR A 33 12.49 10.51 -15.42
CA THR A 33 11.88 10.31 -16.73
C THR A 33 10.47 10.87 -16.75
N SER A 34 10.13 11.61 -17.80
CA SER A 34 8.76 12.10 -18.02
C SER A 34 7.88 10.96 -18.49
N VAL A 35 6.87 10.66 -17.69
CA VAL A 35 5.86 9.65 -17.98
C VAL A 35 4.71 10.33 -18.73
N PRO A 36 4.29 9.87 -19.92
CA PRO A 36 3.18 10.48 -20.66
C PRO A 36 1.90 10.58 -19.82
N ASP A 37 1.18 11.71 -19.87
CA ASP A 37 -0.08 11.93 -19.13
C ASP A 37 -1.20 10.92 -19.47
N SER A 38 -1.08 10.21 -20.58
CA SER A 38 -1.99 9.11 -20.95
C SER A 38 -1.75 7.82 -20.15
N GLU A 39 -0.73 7.79 -19.31
CA GLU A 39 -0.42 6.61 -18.51
C GLU A 39 -1.47 6.35 -17.43
N LEU A 40 -1.66 5.07 -17.18
CA LEU A 40 -2.61 4.48 -16.26
C LEU A 40 -2.18 4.81 -14.83
N VAL A 41 -2.34 6.06 -14.39
CA VAL A 41 -2.07 6.44 -13.00
C VAL A 41 -2.97 5.58 -12.13
N PRO A 42 -2.40 4.68 -11.32
CA PRO A 42 -3.21 3.77 -10.54
C PRO A 42 -3.93 4.58 -9.49
N SER A 43 -5.25 4.44 -9.46
CA SER A 43 -6.11 5.10 -8.49
C SER A 43 -6.80 4.04 -7.65
N PHE A 44 -6.61 4.15 -6.34
CA PHE A 44 -7.22 3.27 -5.36
C PHE A 44 -7.94 4.10 -4.31
N ASN A 45 -9.03 3.55 -3.79
CA ASN A 45 -9.60 4.01 -2.54
C ASN A 45 -9.38 2.92 -1.50
N SER A 46 -8.90 3.27 -0.32
CA SER A 46 -8.79 2.35 0.80
C SER A 46 -9.45 2.93 2.03
N PHE A 47 -10.20 2.11 2.75
CA PHE A 47 -10.76 2.49 4.04
C PHE A 47 -10.55 1.36 5.05
N LEU A 48 -10.30 1.76 6.29
CA LEU A 48 -10.20 0.84 7.41
C LEU A 48 -11.59 0.66 8.01
N ARG A 49 -11.92 -0.59 8.36
CA ARG A 49 -13.17 -0.95 9.02
C ARG A 49 -12.94 -1.08 10.51
N ASP A 50 -12.10 -2.04 10.86
CA ASP A 50 -11.98 -2.52 12.23
C ASP A 50 -10.51 -2.62 12.63
N ARG A 51 -10.26 -2.29 13.89
CA ARG A 51 -8.99 -2.54 14.57
C ARG A 51 -9.22 -3.55 15.68
N THR A 52 -8.46 -4.65 15.65
CA THR A 52 -8.51 -5.65 16.73
C THR A 52 -7.12 -5.90 17.29
N ARG A 53 -7.05 -6.22 18.58
CA ARG A 53 -5.84 -6.73 19.21
C ARG A 53 -6.04 -8.22 19.45
N LYS A 54 -5.08 -9.03 19.01
CA LYS A 54 -5.12 -10.48 19.16
C LYS A 54 -3.77 -10.97 19.65
N VAL A 55 -3.74 -12.18 20.19
CA VAL A 55 -2.50 -12.86 20.53
C VAL A 55 -2.32 -13.99 19.55
N ILE A 56 -1.24 -13.96 18.77
CA ILE A 56 -0.85 -15.04 17.86
C ILE A 56 0.30 -15.80 18.52
N GLY A 57 0.03 -17.01 19.00
CA GLY A 57 0.97 -17.77 19.82
C GLY A 57 1.20 -17.07 21.16
N SER A 58 2.40 -16.52 21.37
CA SER A 58 2.77 -15.72 22.55
C SER A 58 2.95 -14.23 22.25
N GLN A 59 2.78 -13.81 21.00
CA GLN A 59 3.02 -12.43 20.58
C GLN A 59 1.69 -11.68 20.46
N PRO A 60 1.50 -10.57 21.20
CA PRO A 60 0.38 -9.70 20.94
C PRO A 60 0.60 -8.95 19.62
N VAL A 61 -0.45 -8.87 18.82
CA VAL A 61 -0.47 -8.21 17.52
C VAL A 61 -1.66 -7.26 17.44
N GLU A 62 -1.47 -6.18 16.68
CA GLU A 62 -2.55 -5.32 16.23
C GLU A 62 -2.89 -5.70 14.79
N GLU A 63 -4.16 -6.04 14.55
CA GLU A 63 -4.71 -6.33 13.24
C GLU A 63 -5.62 -5.19 12.77
N GLN A 64 -5.44 -4.78 11.52
CA GLN A 64 -6.28 -3.81 10.83
C GLN A 64 -6.97 -4.47 9.66
N HIS A 65 -8.30 -4.44 9.65
CA HIS A 65 -9.10 -4.90 8.53
C HIS A 65 -9.56 -3.69 7.72
N GLY A 66 -9.46 -3.79 6.41
CA GLY A 66 -9.89 -2.73 5.52
C GLY A 66 -10.37 -3.27 4.18
N ILE A 67 -10.83 -2.35 3.36
CA ILE A 67 -11.17 -2.60 1.96
C ILE A 67 -10.38 -1.65 1.09
N VAL A 68 -9.89 -2.19 -0.02
CA VAL A 68 -9.40 -1.40 -1.14
C VAL A 68 -10.32 -1.59 -2.34
N THR A 69 -10.45 -0.54 -3.15
CA THR A 69 -11.20 -0.55 -4.40
C THR A 69 -10.36 0.09 -5.48
N ASN A 70 -10.24 -0.57 -6.62
CA ASN A 70 -9.56 -0.02 -7.78
C ASN A 70 -10.47 0.96 -8.52
N ARG A 71 -10.07 2.23 -8.58
CA ARG A 71 -10.74 3.32 -9.29
C ARG A 71 -10.07 3.66 -10.62
N SER A 72 -9.08 2.88 -11.03
CA SER A 72 -8.40 3.01 -12.32
C SER A 72 -9.30 2.55 -13.47
N ARG A 73 -8.85 2.78 -14.70
CA ARG A 73 -9.55 2.31 -15.92
C ARG A 73 -9.26 0.85 -16.30
N VAL A 74 -8.29 0.22 -15.63
CA VAL A 74 -7.84 -1.16 -15.88
C VAL A 74 -7.74 -1.92 -14.56
N GLY A 75 -7.78 -3.26 -14.63
CA GLY A 75 -7.50 -4.11 -13.48
C GLY A 75 -6.01 -4.30 -13.26
N TYR A 76 -5.62 -4.76 -12.06
CA TYR A 76 -4.24 -5.13 -11.75
C TYR A 76 -4.14 -6.56 -11.23
N GLY A 77 -3.09 -7.27 -11.61
CA GLY A 77 -2.83 -8.64 -11.16
C GLY A 77 -2.29 -8.73 -9.74
N THR A 78 -1.64 -7.66 -9.27
CA THR A 78 -1.13 -7.53 -7.91
C THR A 78 -1.16 -6.06 -7.48
N VAL A 79 -1.69 -5.80 -6.30
CA VAL A 79 -1.71 -4.49 -5.65
C VAL A 79 -1.10 -4.63 -4.26
N ASP A 80 0.04 -3.99 -4.05
CA ASP A 80 0.68 -3.90 -2.75
C ASP A 80 -0.09 -2.94 -1.85
N LEU A 81 -0.29 -3.33 -0.61
CA LEU A 81 -0.95 -2.54 0.41
C LEU A 81 0.02 -2.30 1.56
N ILE A 82 0.35 -1.04 1.76
CA ILE A 82 1.29 -0.63 2.79
C ILE A 82 0.52 0.09 3.89
N GLY A 83 0.53 -0.46 5.09
CA GLY A 83 0.00 0.17 6.30
C GLY A 83 1.07 0.88 7.08
N VAL A 84 0.82 2.13 7.48
CA VAL A 84 1.68 2.88 8.41
C VAL A 84 0.82 3.38 9.57
N ALA A 85 1.14 2.92 10.77
CA ALA A 85 0.47 3.26 12.01
C ALA A 85 1.22 4.38 12.75
N PHE A 86 0.47 5.35 13.25
CA PHE A 86 0.96 6.54 13.94
C PHE A 86 0.35 6.64 15.34
N ASP A 87 1.14 7.10 16.31
CA ASP A 87 0.64 7.53 17.62
C ASP A 87 0.08 8.96 17.60
N SER A 88 -0.34 9.45 18.77
CA SER A 88 -0.86 10.81 18.98
C SER A 88 0.15 11.93 18.73
N SER A 89 1.43 11.59 18.63
CA SER A 89 2.54 12.50 18.35
C SER A 89 3.04 12.39 16.91
N ASP A 90 2.26 11.77 16.01
CA ASP A 90 2.62 11.48 14.61
C ASP A 90 3.90 10.64 14.45
N ARG A 91 4.28 9.84 15.45
CA ARG A 91 5.41 8.91 15.34
C ARG A 91 4.92 7.57 14.82
N VAL A 92 5.71 6.97 13.93
CA VAL A 92 5.40 5.64 13.38
C VAL A 92 5.59 4.59 14.47
N VAL A 93 4.52 3.84 14.76
CA VAL A 93 4.48 2.78 15.77
C VAL A 93 4.33 1.38 15.18
N GLY A 94 3.95 1.29 13.90
CA GLY A 94 3.81 0.03 13.18
C GLY A 94 3.87 0.23 11.68
N ILE A 95 4.45 -0.73 10.97
CA ILE A 95 4.46 -0.80 9.51
C ILE A 95 4.17 -2.24 9.13
N SER A 96 3.30 -2.43 8.14
CA SER A 96 3.01 -3.75 7.58
C SER A 96 2.77 -3.62 6.09
N GLN A 97 3.12 -4.67 5.36
CA GLN A 97 2.85 -4.78 3.94
C GLN A 97 2.12 -6.10 3.69
N THR A 98 1.08 -6.03 2.87
CA THR A 98 0.41 -7.19 2.31
C THR A 98 0.18 -6.94 0.82
N PHE A 99 -0.40 -7.90 0.11
CA PHE A 99 -0.79 -7.71 -1.28
C PHE A 99 -2.18 -8.29 -1.51
N ILE A 100 -2.88 -7.72 -2.47
CA ILE A 100 -4.03 -8.34 -3.12
C ILE A 100 -3.56 -8.82 -4.49
N GLY A 101 -4.03 -9.99 -4.89
CA GLY A 101 -3.84 -10.48 -6.25
C GLY A 101 -4.68 -9.67 -7.25
N GLU A 102 -5.44 -10.38 -8.08
CA GLU A 102 -6.31 -9.76 -9.08
C GLU A 102 -7.32 -8.79 -8.43
N LEU A 103 -7.26 -7.52 -8.83
CA LEU A 103 -8.16 -6.44 -8.42
C LEU A 103 -8.71 -5.72 -9.66
N LEU A 104 -9.92 -6.10 -10.07
CA LEU A 104 -10.56 -5.55 -11.25
C LEU A 104 -11.10 -4.13 -11.01
N VAL A 105 -11.46 -3.44 -12.09
CA VAL A 105 -12.01 -2.08 -12.05
C VAL A 105 -13.29 -2.07 -11.21
N ALA A 106 -13.39 -1.11 -10.29
CA ALA A 106 -14.50 -0.92 -9.36
C ALA A 106 -14.76 -2.11 -8.41
N GLU A 107 -13.90 -3.12 -8.39
CA GLU A 107 -14.05 -4.27 -7.51
C GLU A 107 -13.51 -3.94 -6.11
N PRO A 108 -14.31 -4.13 -5.04
CA PRO A 108 -13.82 -4.04 -3.68
C PRO A 108 -13.17 -5.37 -3.25
N ARG A 109 -12.04 -5.28 -2.55
CA ARG A 109 -11.39 -6.42 -1.91
C ARG A 109 -11.01 -6.09 -0.48
N GLU A 110 -11.21 -7.07 0.40
CA GLU A 110 -10.80 -6.98 1.79
C GLU A 110 -9.31 -7.28 1.92
N PHE A 111 -8.68 -6.62 2.90
CA PHE A 111 -7.30 -6.87 3.28
C PHE A 111 -7.16 -6.85 4.80
N THR A 112 -6.11 -7.51 5.26
CA THR A 112 -5.68 -7.47 6.65
C THR A 112 -4.22 -7.04 6.70
N LEU A 113 -3.94 -6.03 7.50
CA LEU A 113 -2.59 -5.63 7.88
C LEU A 113 -2.37 -6.05 9.34
N GLN A 114 -1.16 -6.49 9.65
CA GLN A 114 -0.82 -6.93 11.00
C GLN A 114 0.60 -6.50 11.37
N TRP A 115 0.79 -6.10 12.61
CA TRP A 115 2.10 -5.80 13.19
C TRP A 115 2.12 -6.15 14.69
N PRO A 116 3.30 -6.34 15.31
CA PRO A 116 3.40 -6.54 16.76
C PRO A 116 2.73 -5.39 17.52
N GLU A 117 2.05 -5.70 18.64
CA GLU A 117 1.38 -4.67 19.43
C GLU A 117 2.38 -3.57 19.85
N PRO A 118 2.14 -2.30 19.48
CA PRO A 118 3.06 -1.23 19.81
C PRO A 118 3.00 -0.89 21.30
N ALA A 119 4.13 -0.47 21.87
CA ALA A 119 4.20 -0.04 23.27
C ALA A 119 3.36 1.21 23.58
N VAL A 120 3.04 1.99 22.54
CA VAL A 120 2.18 3.18 22.60
C VAL A 120 0.96 2.92 21.73
N ALA A 121 -0.21 3.42 22.14
CA ALA A 121 -1.44 3.22 21.39
C ALA A 121 -1.36 3.86 20.00
N THR A 122 -1.70 3.06 18.98
CA THR A 122 -1.98 3.56 17.63
C THR A 122 -3.17 4.53 17.67
N GLU A 123 -3.01 5.73 17.14
CA GLU A 123 -4.11 6.69 16.97
C GLU A 123 -4.67 6.65 15.55
N ARG A 124 -3.78 6.55 14.56
CA ARG A 124 -4.13 6.68 13.14
C ARG A 124 -3.36 5.69 12.30
N VAL A 125 -3.99 5.14 11.28
CA VAL A 125 -3.34 4.27 10.30
C VAL A 125 -3.59 4.85 8.91
N ILE A 126 -2.53 5.00 8.12
CA ILE A 126 -2.61 5.31 6.69
C ILE A 126 -2.38 4.01 5.93
N VAL A 127 -3.24 3.74 4.96
CA VAL A 127 -3.03 2.67 3.98
C VAL A 127 -2.68 3.30 2.64
N ILE A 128 -1.62 2.78 2.02
CA ILE A 128 -1.09 3.25 0.74
C ILE A 128 -1.14 2.06 -0.22
N PRO A 129 -2.20 1.94 -1.03
CA PRO A 129 -2.23 0.99 -2.12
C PRO A 129 -1.32 1.44 -3.26
N THR A 130 -0.51 0.53 -3.79
CA THR A 130 0.38 0.79 -4.92
C THR A 130 0.51 -0.44 -5.80
N THR A 131 0.98 -0.26 -7.02
CA THR A 131 1.16 -1.35 -7.98
C THR A 131 2.26 -1.00 -8.98
N ASN A 132 2.91 -2.01 -9.54
CA ASN A 132 3.91 -1.81 -10.56
C ASN A 132 3.25 -1.67 -11.94
N ILE A 133 3.03 -0.44 -12.39
CA ILE A 133 2.46 -0.13 -13.71
C ILE A 133 3.44 -0.36 -14.87
N PHE A 134 4.74 -0.48 -14.59
CA PHE A 134 5.75 -0.74 -15.62
C PHE A 134 5.84 -2.22 -16.00
N ASN A 135 5.26 -3.12 -15.20
CA ASN A 135 5.14 -4.53 -15.53
C ASN A 135 3.83 -4.80 -16.29
N ARG A 136 3.90 -4.97 -17.61
CA ARG A 136 2.70 -5.27 -18.44
C ARG A 136 1.94 -6.53 -18.01
N ALA A 137 2.62 -7.53 -17.48
CA ALA A 137 1.96 -8.75 -16.98
C ALA A 137 1.06 -8.49 -15.76
N ASN A 138 1.26 -7.35 -15.09
CA ASN A 138 0.46 -6.92 -13.95
C ASN A 138 -0.78 -6.10 -14.37
N ILE A 139 -0.95 -5.76 -15.65
CA ILE A 139 -2.10 -5.01 -16.14
C ILE A 139 -3.14 -5.98 -16.69
N ILE A 140 -4.35 -5.93 -16.15
CA ILE A 140 -5.48 -6.72 -16.61
C ILE A 140 -6.34 -5.86 -17.52
N GLY A 141 -6.37 -6.22 -18.80
CA GLY A 141 -7.23 -5.58 -19.79
C GLY A 141 -8.72 -5.73 -19.45
N PRO A 142 -9.57 -4.83 -19.96
CA PRO A 142 -11.01 -4.93 -19.76
C PRO A 142 -11.53 -6.27 -20.28
N ARG A 143 -12.15 -7.08 -19.41
CA ARG A 143 -12.88 -8.29 -19.82
C ARG A 143 -14.23 -7.86 -20.39
N GLY A 144 -14.29 -7.68 -21.70
CA GLY A 144 -15.52 -7.54 -22.46
C GLY A 144 -15.60 -8.62 -23.53
N ASP A 145 -16.78 -9.19 -23.73
CA ASP A 145 -17.06 -10.03 -24.91
C ASP A 145 -17.40 -9.09 -26.08
N PRO A 146 -16.51 -8.88 -27.06
CA PRO A 146 -16.78 -8.01 -28.21
C PRO A 146 -17.99 -8.48 -29.04
N SER A 147 -18.45 -9.73 -28.83
CA SER A 147 -19.63 -10.30 -29.49
C SER A 147 -20.95 -9.69 -29.01
N ARG A 148 -21.01 -9.09 -27.80
CA ARG A 148 -22.25 -8.59 -27.19
C ARG A 148 -22.53 -7.10 -27.42
N LEU A 149 -21.66 -6.41 -28.16
CA LEU A 149 -21.84 -5.00 -28.56
C LEU A 149 -22.38 -4.85 -29.99
N ARG A 150 -22.79 -5.96 -30.63
CA ARG A 150 -23.44 -5.99 -31.94
C ARG A 150 -24.86 -6.56 -31.81
N GLU A 151 -25.73 -5.87 -31.08
CA GLU A 151 -27.19 -6.02 -31.22
C GLU A 151 -27.84 -4.64 -31.23
#